data_AF-A0A846CLW3-F1
#
_entry.id   AF-A0A846CLW3-F1
#
_cell.length_a   1.000
_cell.length_b   1.000
_cell.length_c   1.000
_cell.angle_alpha   90.00
_cell.angle_beta   90.00
_cell.angle_gamma   90.00
#
_symmetry.space_group_name_H-M   'P 1'
#
loop_
_entity.id
_entity.type
_entity.pdbx_description
1 polymer ?
#
loop_
_entity_poly.entity_id
_entity_poly.type
_entity_poly.pdbx_seq_one_letter_code
_entity_poly.pdbx_strand_id
1 'polypeptide(L)'
;MGCRDSRTVKEFNKINIDAYFSGCPTITLKNPEIERTDEVLVVDAHLKNAAGHIPDTTQLLRSLVPSYILEKAKFLTHNVEPYKYRWHGYKLNRAIDLLTYYAKAKLVITSRLHCALPCLAFGTPCVFIHKNLHTDFRLKDYTNVLNGYDSPSDTVKINWDSPEATDISELYKITKNSIDSKLSDILLKVPFYG
;
A
#
# COMPACT_ATOMS: atom_id res chain seq x y z
N MET A 1 -18.77 -9.27 8.76
CA MET A 1 -17.77 -9.50 7.69
C MET A 1 -16.83 -8.30 7.60
N GLY A 2 -15.51 -8.52 7.59
CA GLY A 2 -14.54 -7.44 7.42
C GLY A 2 -14.34 -7.06 5.95
N CYS A 3 -14.42 -5.77 5.62
CA CYS A 3 -14.34 -5.26 4.26
C CYS A 3 -13.20 -4.26 4.11
N ARG A 4 -12.46 -4.36 3.00
CA ARG A 4 -11.27 -3.51 2.74
C ARG A 4 -11.60 -2.07 2.35
N ASP A 5 -12.84 -1.81 1.93
CA ASP A 5 -13.33 -0.52 1.46
C ASP A 5 -14.77 -0.26 1.95
N SER A 6 -15.11 1.02 2.12
CA SER A 6 -16.40 1.46 2.66
C SER A 6 -17.57 1.23 1.71
N ARG A 7 -17.31 1.10 0.40
CA ARG A 7 -18.36 0.74 -0.57
C ARG A 7 -18.81 -0.69 -0.37
N THR A 8 -17.89 -1.63 -0.22
CA THR A 8 -18.20 -3.04 0.05
C THR A 8 -18.99 -3.20 1.35
N VAL A 9 -18.66 -2.43 2.40
CA VAL A 9 -19.47 -2.37 3.64
C VAL A 9 -20.91 -1.97 3.32
N LYS A 10 -21.12 -0.91 2.55
CA LYS A 10 -22.45 -0.43 2.18
C LYS A 10 -23.24 -1.47 1.38
N GLU A 11 -22.61 -2.14 0.42
CA GLU A 11 -23.28 -3.16 -0.39
C GLU A 11 -23.70 -4.38 0.44
N PHE A 12 -22.86 -4.85 1.38
CA PHE A 12 -23.24 -5.94 2.26
C PHE A 12 -24.35 -5.57 3.24
N ASN A 13 -24.29 -4.36 3.82
CA ASN A 13 -25.33 -3.90 4.74
C ASN A 13 -26.69 -3.76 4.04
N LYS A 14 -26.74 -3.40 2.74
CA LYS A 14 -28.00 -3.37 1.96
C LYS A 14 -28.70 -4.73 1.86
N ILE A 15 -27.93 -5.82 1.93
CA ILE A 15 -28.46 -7.19 1.88
C ILE A 15 -28.46 -7.86 3.26
N ASN A 16 -28.44 -7.06 4.34
CA ASN A 16 -28.47 -7.51 5.74
C ASN A 16 -27.31 -8.43 6.15
N ILE A 17 -26.17 -8.35 5.45
CA ILE A 17 -24.93 -8.96 5.91
C ILE A 17 -24.21 -7.93 6.78
N ASP A 18 -24.12 -8.19 8.08
CA ASP A 18 -23.37 -7.34 9.03
C ASP A 18 -21.91 -7.22 8.56
N ALA A 19 -21.53 -6.04 8.07
CA ALA A 19 -20.22 -5.74 7.53
C ALA A 19 -19.60 -4.51 8.20
N TYR A 20 -18.28 -4.53 8.35
CA TYR A 20 -17.51 -3.45 8.96
C TYR A 20 -16.27 -3.13 8.13
N PHE A 21 -15.82 -1.89 8.17
CA PHE A 21 -14.61 -1.47 7.46
C PHE A 21 -13.38 -1.96 8.23
N SER A 22 -12.62 -2.89 7.65
CA SER A 22 -11.37 -3.42 8.21
C SER A 22 -10.11 -2.80 7.59
N GLY A 23 -10.25 -2.03 6.51
CA GLY A 23 -9.12 -1.49 5.74
C GLY A 23 -8.14 -2.56 5.25
N CYS A 24 -6.92 -2.14 4.94
CA CYS A 24 -5.80 -3.07 4.70
C CYS A 24 -4.98 -3.26 5.99
N PRO A 25 -4.84 -4.49 6.51
CA PRO A 25 -4.11 -4.73 7.77
C PRO A 25 -2.67 -4.25 7.77
N THR A 26 -2.03 -4.13 6.60
CA THR A 26 -0.64 -3.67 6.49
C THR A 26 -0.44 -2.25 7.00
N ILE A 27 -1.51 -1.42 7.05
CA ILE A 27 -1.42 -0.07 7.63
C ILE A 27 -1.16 -0.09 9.14
N THR A 28 -1.40 -1.23 9.79
CA THR A 28 -1.18 -1.42 11.24
C THR A 28 0.15 -2.08 11.58
N LEU A 29 0.98 -2.38 10.57
CA LEU A 29 2.33 -2.88 10.81
C LEU A 29 3.14 -1.85 11.56
N LYS A 30 3.96 -2.32 12.51
CA LYS A 30 4.94 -1.48 13.18
C LYS A 30 6.21 -1.42 12.34
N ASN A 31 6.88 -0.27 12.35
CA ASN A 31 8.24 -0.20 11.82
C ASN A 31 9.10 -1.28 12.51
N PRO A 32 9.81 -2.13 11.76
CA PRO A 32 10.69 -3.12 12.35
C PRO A 32 11.95 -2.52 13.00
N GLU A 33 12.06 -1.20 13.10
CA GLU A 33 13.20 -0.46 13.69
C GLU A 33 14.53 -0.80 12.99
N ILE A 34 14.46 -0.98 11.66
CA ILE A 34 15.63 -1.27 10.83
C ILE A 34 16.24 0.05 10.36
N GLU A 35 17.58 0.12 10.36
CA GLU A 35 18.32 1.25 9.83
C GLU A 35 17.94 1.56 8.38
N ARG A 36 17.58 2.82 8.13
CA ARG A 36 17.23 3.32 6.80
C ARG A 36 18.46 3.50 5.91
N THR A 37 18.24 3.35 4.62
CA THR A 37 19.22 3.61 3.56
C THR A 37 18.79 4.82 2.74
N ASP A 38 19.72 5.35 1.95
CA ASP A 38 19.43 6.40 0.95
C ASP A 38 18.80 5.84 -0.35
N GLU A 39 18.42 4.56 -0.38
CA GLU A 39 17.88 3.94 -1.59
C GLU A 39 16.47 4.47 -1.92
N VAL A 40 16.29 4.89 -3.18
CA VAL A 40 14.98 5.15 -3.77
C VAL A 40 14.51 3.89 -4.49
N LEU A 41 13.28 3.46 -4.24
CA LEU A 41 12.69 2.28 -4.86
C LEU A 41 11.57 2.66 -5.82
N VAL A 42 11.60 2.10 -7.04
CA VAL A 42 10.47 2.16 -7.98
C VAL A 42 9.85 0.77 -8.07
N VAL A 43 8.64 0.62 -7.51
CA VAL A 43 7.97 -0.68 -7.37
C VAL A 43 6.75 -0.75 -8.27
N ASP A 44 6.82 -1.59 -9.31
CA ASP A 44 5.78 -1.85 -10.32
C ASP A 44 5.27 -0.64 -11.15
N ALA A 45 5.60 0.60 -10.81
CA ALA A 45 5.22 1.79 -11.58
C ALA A 45 5.91 1.86 -12.97
N HIS A 46 6.99 1.10 -13.15
CA HIS A 46 7.75 1.00 -14.40
C HIS A 46 7.25 -0.13 -15.33
N LEU A 47 6.31 -0.95 -14.86
CA LEU A 47 5.83 -2.08 -15.64
C LEU A 47 4.77 -1.65 -16.65
N LYS A 48 4.89 -2.19 -17.86
CA LYS A 48 3.84 -2.11 -18.87
C LYS A 48 2.75 -3.11 -18.56
N ASN A 49 1.50 -2.72 -18.77
CA ASN A 49 0.36 -3.57 -18.51
C ASN A 49 0.12 -4.58 -19.65
N ALA A 50 0.96 -5.61 -19.76
CA ALA A 50 0.80 -6.61 -20.82
C ALA A 50 -0.47 -7.49 -20.65
N ALA A 51 -1.07 -7.52 -19.46
CA ALA A 51 -2.12 -8.48 -19.10
C ALA A 51 -3.34 -7.88 -18.37
N GLY A 52 -3.50 -6.56 -18.32
CA GLY A 52 -4.65 -5.88 -17.68
C GLY A 52 -4.59 -5.70 -16.16
N HIS A 53 -3.73 -6.42 -15.43
CA HIS A 53 -3.79 -6.49 -13.96
C HIS A 53 -3.10 -5.35 -13.18
N ILE A 54 -2.22 -4.57 -13.82
CA ILE A 54 -1.50 -3.46 -13.17
C ILE A 54 -1.71 -2.21 -14.02
N PRO A 55 -2.13 -1.05 -13.49
CA PRO A 55 -2.24 0.17 -14.28
C PRO A 55 -0.90 0.50 -14.95
N ASP A 56 -0.87 0.58 -16.28
CA ASP A 56 0.32 1.08 -16.99
C ASP A 56 0.50 2.54 -16.61
N THR A 57 1.49 2.81 -15.77
CA THR A 57 1.79 4.12 -15.20
C THR A 57 3.14 4.62 -15.69
N THR A 58 3.73 3.97 -16.71
CA THR A 58 5.09 4.26 -17.17
C THR A 58 5.24 5.68 -17.73
N GLN A 59 4.20 6.22 -18.36
CA GLN A 59 4.17 7.61 -18.80
C GLN A 59 4.13 8.56 -17.61
N LEU A 60 3.23 8.34 -16.65
CA LEU A 60 3.13 9.15 -15.44
C LEU A 60 4.44 9.13 -14.65
N LEU A 61 5.05 7.96 -14.46
CA LEU A 61 6.34 7.82 -13.80
C LEU A 61 7.41 8.71 -14.44
N ARG A 62 7.54 8.68 -15.77
CA ARG A 62 8.55 9.47 -16.50
C ARG A 62 8.25 10.96 -16.50
N SER A 63 6.97 11.35 -16.47
CA SER A 63 6.57 12.75 -16.46
C SER A 63 6.66 13.40 -15.08
N LEU A 64 6.38 12.65 -14.02
CA LEU A 64 6.25 13.17 -12.66
C LEU A 64 7.52 13.05 -11.83
N VAL A 65 8.36 12.05 -12.11
CA VAL A 65 9.58 11.80 -11.34
C VAL A 65 10.80 12.35 -12.07
N PRO A 66 11.62 13.21 -11.43
CA PRO A 66 12.84 13.72 -12.02
C PRO A 66 13.79 12.61 -12.50
N SER A 67 14.46 12.82 -13.63
CA SER A 67 15.37 11.82 -14.21
C SER A 67 16.50 11.41 -13.25
N TYR A 68 17.08 12.37 -12.51
CA TYR A 68 18.15 12.10 -11.55
C TYR A 68 17.72 11.19 -10.39
N ILE A 69 16.42 11.16 -10.06
CA ILE A 69 15.84 10.23 -9.09
C ILE A 69 15.69 8.85 -9.74
N LEU A 70 15.13 8.78 -10.95
CA LEU A 70 14.93 7.53 -11.67
C LEU A 70 16.24 6.80 -12.01
N GLU A 71 17.29 7.54 -12.36
CA GLU A 71 18.61 7.00 -12.70
C GLU A 71 19.29 6.30 -11.51
N LYS A 72 19.03 6.76 -10.29
CA LYS A 72 19.57 6.20 -9.05
C LYS A 72 18.63 5.17 -8.40
N ALA A 73 17.40 5.06 -8.88
CA ALA A 73 16.39 4.23 -8.25
C ALA A 73 16.61 2.74 -8.53
N LYS A 74 16.30 1.91 -7.53
CA LYS A 74 16.24 0.46 -7.67
C LYS A 74 14.84 0.03 -8.07
N PHE A 75 14.74 -0.73 -9.16
CA PHE A 75 13.47 -1.19 -9.70
C PHE A 75 13.11 -2.56 -9.13
N LEU A 76 11.93 -2.68 -8.52
CA LEU A 76 11.43 -3.91 -7.90
C LEU A 76 10.06 -4.27 -8.43
N THR A 77 9.72 -5.56 -8.38
CA THR A 77 8.39 -6.04 -8.79
C THR A 77 7.77 -7.03 -7.82
N HIS A 78 6.44 -6.99 -7.71
CA HIS A 78 5.65 -8.04 -7.06
C HIS A 78 5.38 -9.23 -8.00
N ASN A 79 5.69 -9.11 -9.30
CA ASN A 79 5.55 -10.22 -10.22
C ASN A 79 6.49 -11.35 -9.81
N VAL A 80 5.94 -12.54 -9.74
CA VAL A 80 6.63 -13.76 -9.37
C VAL A 80 6.28 -14.82 -10.40
N GLU A 81 7.27 -15.62 -10.79
CA GLU A 81 7.06 -16.70 -11.74
C GLU A 81 5.98 -17.67 -11.22
N PRO A 82 4.97 -18.04 -12.04
CA PRO A 82 3.80 -18.78 -11.57
C PRO A 82 4.12 -20.07 -10.80
N TYR A 83 5.17 -20.80 -11.18
CA TYR A 83 5.55 -22.03 -10.48
C TYR A 83 6.09 -21.78 -9.07
N LYS A 84 6.74 -20.64 -8.81
CA LYS A 84 7.20 -20.24 -7.47
C LYS A 84 6.03 -19.87 -6.56
N TYR A 85 4.93 -19.37 -7.14
CA TYR A 85 3.75 -18.93 -6.40
C TYR A 85 2.97 -20.06 -5.71
N ARG A 86 3.18 -21.31 -6.15
CA ARG A 86 2.55 -22.50 -5.55
C ARG A 86 3.11 -22.80 -4.15
N TRP A 87 4.31 -22.30 -3.84
CA TRP A 87 4.98 -22.55 -2.56
C TRP A 87 4.66 -21.45 -1.54
N HIS A 88 3.98 -21.80 -0.46
CA HIS A 88 3.60 -20.84 0.57
C HIS A 88 4.82 -20.14 1.20
N GLY A 89 5.87 -20.90 1.54
CA GLY A 89 7.10 -20.35 2.12
C GLY A 89 7.79 -19.33 1.20
N TYR A 90 7.80 -19.57 -0.11
CA TYR A 90 8.34 -18.61 -1.08
C TYR A 90 7.57 -17.29 -1.08
N LYS A 91 6.23 -17.35 -1.05
CA LYS A 91 5.38 -16.14 -1.00
C LYS A 91 5.63 -15.33 0.27
N LEU A 92 5.74 -16.02 1.41
CA LEU A 92 6.00 -15.37 2.70
C LEU A 92 7.38 -14.70 2.70
N ASN A 93 8.43 -15.41 2.30
CA ASN A 93 9.77 -14.86 2.20
C ASN A 93 9.82 -13.66 1.25
N ARG A 94 9.17 -13.76 0.08
CA ARG A 94 9.12 -12.65 -0.87
C ARG A 94 8.41 -11.42 -0.29
N ALA A 95 7.33 -11.63 0.49
CA ALA A 95 6.65 -10.54 1.17
C ALA A 95 7.56 -9.90 2.24
N ILE A 96 8.27 -10.71 3.03
CA ILE A 96 9.23 -10.24 4.05
C ILE A 96 10.36 -9.44 3.40
N ASP A 97 10.92 -9.90 2.28
CA ASP A 97 11.97 -9.19 1.55
C ASP A 97 11.49 -7.81 1.10
N LEU A 98 10.30 -7.76 0.47
CA LEU A 98 9.71 -6.51 0.00
C LEU A 98 9.43 -5.54 1.16
N LEU A 99 8.84 -6.03 2.26
CA LEU A 99 8.61 -5.22 3.45
C LEU A 99 9.92 -4.69 4.05
N THR A 100 10.98 -5.49 4.03
CA THR A 100 12.31 -5.08 4.48
C THR A 100 12.87 -3.97 3.59
N TYR A 101 12.76 -4.10 2.26
CA TYR A 101 13.14 -3.03 1.34
C TYR A 101 12.35 -1.74 1.62
N TYR A 102 11.04 -1.85 1.85
CA TYR A 102 10.18 -0.69 2.10
C TYR A 102 10.53 -0.01 3.42
N ALA A 103 10.76 -0.77 4.49
CA ALA A 103 11.12 -0.22 5.80
C ALA A 103 12.46 0.54 5.79
N LYS A 104 13.41 0.09 4.96
CA LYS A 104 14.74 0.70 4.84
C LYS A 104 14.78 1.89 3.88
N ALA A 105 13.93 1.93 2.86
CA ALA A 105 14.06 2.91 1.79
C ALA A 105 13.95 4.38 2.25
N LYS A 106 14.64 5.26 1.53
CA LYS A 106 14.47 6.72 1.62
C LYS A 106 13.13 7.16 1.03
N LEU A 107 12.76 6.57 -0.10
CA LEU A 107 11.55 6.88 -0.84
C LEU A 107 11.07 5.66 -1.63
N VAL A 108 9.77 5.41 -1.62
CA VAL A 108 9.13 4.40 -2.49
C VAL A 108 8.19 5.09 -3.48
N ILE A 109 8.36 4.80 -4.76
CA ILE A 109 7.46 5.25 -5.84
C ILE A 109 6.76 4.02 -6.39
N THR A 110 5.42 3.98 -6.33
CA THR A 110 4.67 2.77 -6.71
C THR A 110 3.31 3.04 -7.30
N SER A 111 2.83 2.10 -8.12
CA SER A 111 1.45 2.06 -8.62
C SER A 111 0.55 1.10 -7.85
N ARG A 112 1.06 0.47 -6.78
CA ARG A 112 0.35 -0.54 -5.99
C ARG A 112 -0.06 -0.03 -4.61
N LEU A 113 -1.37 -0.03 -4.34
CA LEU A 113 -1.89 0.28 -3.02
C LEU A 113 -1.28 -0.62 -1.92
N HIS A 114 -1.14 -1.92 -2.19
CA HIS A 114 -0.53 -2.87 -1.26
C HIS A 114 0.99 -2.70 -1.06
N CYS A 115 1.65 -1.89 -1.88
CA CYS A 115 3.02 -1.44 -1.65
C CYS A 115 3.02 -0.14 -0.84
N ALA A 116 2.16 0.82 -1.21
CA ALA A 116 2.07 2.12 -0.56
C ALA A 116 1.68 2.01 0.93
N LEU A 117 0.64 1.24 1.26
CA LEU A 117 0.14 1.17 2.64
C LEU A 117 1.15 0.66 3.68
N PRO A 118 1.93 -0.42 3.46
CA PRO A 118 3.00 -0.77 4.39
C PRO A 118 4.13 0.27 4.44
N CYS A 119 4.45 0.97 3.32
CA CYS A 119 5.42 2.06 3.36
C CYS A 119 4.96 3.17 4.31
N LEU A 120 3.70 3.60 4.19
CA LEU A 120 3.11 4.58 5.09
C LEU A 120 3.14 4.11 6.55
N ALA A 121 2.83 2.83 6.81
CA ALA A 121 2.88 2.25 8.16
C ALA A 121 4.28 2.29 8.79
N PHE A 122 5.33 2.08 7.99
CA PHE A 122 6.72 2.18 8.41
C PHE A 122 7.23 3.63 8.50
N GLY A 123 6.39 4.61 8.13
CA GLY A 123 6.80 6.01 7.98
C GLY A 123 7.74 6.23 6.80
N THR A 124 7.82 5.30 5.85
CA THR A 124 8.63 5.45 4.65
C THR A 124 7.91 6.38 3.69
N PRO A 125 8.53 7.50 3.27
CA PRO A 125 7.94 8.40 2.27
C PRO A 125 7.53 7.63 1.03
N CYS A 126 6.32 7.88 0.55
CA CYS A 126 5.74 7.14 -0.56
C CYS A 126 5.07 8.09 -1.56
N VAL A 127 5.43 7.97 -2.84
CA VAL A 127 4.72 8.58 -3.97
C VAL A 127 3.90 7.51 -4.66
N PHE A 128 2.59 7.75 -4.74
CA PHE A 128 1.66 6.82 -5.37
C PHE A 128 1.27 7.33 -6.76
N ILE A 129 1.38 6.50 -7.79
CA ILE A 129 1.07 6.87 -9.17
C ILE A 129 -0.03 5.97 -9.70
N HIS A 130 -1.17 6.52 -10.07
CA HIS A 130 -2.31 5.71 -10.50
C HIS A 130 -3.24 6.49 -11.44
N LYS A 131 -3.42 6.03 -12.68
CA LYS A 131 -4.22 6.72 -13.74
C LYS A 131 -5.66 7.10 -13.35
N ASN A 132 -6.25 6.38 -12.40
CA ASN A 132 -7.63 6.57 -11.96
C ASN A 132 -7.68 6.91 -10.47
N LEU A 133 -6.71 7.66 -9.94
CA LEU A 133 -6.61 7.92 -8.50
C LEU A 133 -7.91 8.46 -7.91
N HIS A 134 -8.54 9.42 -8.58
CA HIS A 134 -9.75 10.08 -8.11
C HIS A 134 -11.05 9.36 -8.47
N THR A 135 -11.02 8.44 -9.43
CA THR A 135 -12.22 7.74 -9.95
C THR A 135 -12.32 6.30 -9.49
N ASP A 136 -11.21 5.68 -9.08
CA ASP A 136 -11.19 4.31 -8.57
C ASP A 136 -11.71 4.27 -7.13
N PHE A 137 -12.94 3.78 -6.98
CA PHE A 137 -13.59 3.65 -5.68
C PHE A 137 -12.80 2.82 -4.65
N ARG A 138 -11.89 1.94 -5.10
CA ARG A 138 -11.04 1.13 -4.20
C ARG A 138 -9.99 1.98 -3.48
N LEU A 139 -9.69 3.17 -3.99
CA LEU A 139 -8.72 4.12 -3.44
C LEU A 139 -9.36 5.17 -2.54
N LYS A 140 -10.69 5.33 -2.61
CA LYS A 140 -11.43 6.40 -1.97
C LYS A 140 -11.15 6.55 -0.47
N ASP A 141 -11.04 5.44 0.25
CA ASP A 141 -10.80 5.44 1.70
C ASP A 141 -9.35 5.81 2.07
N TYR A 142 -8.45 5.94 1.08
CA TYR A 142 -7.02 6.18 1.26
C TYR A 142 -6.53 7.47 0.60
N THR A 143 -7.36 8.21 -0.14
CA THR A 143 -6.93 9.39 -0.91
C THR A 143 -6.32 10.49 -0.06
N ASN A 144 -6.69 10.59 1.23
CA ASN A 144 -6.17 11.62 2.13
C ASN A 144 -4.74 11.33 2.63
N VAL A 145 -4.30 10.06 2.59
CA VAL A 145 -2.97 9.65 3.06
C VAL A 145 -2.03 9.26 1.91
N LEU A 146 -2.57 9.08 0.71
CA LEU A 146 -1.78 8.81 -0.48
C LEU A 146 -1.30 10.15 -1.04
N ASN A 147 0.01 10.37 -1.08
CA ASN A 147 0.63 11.37 -1.95
C ASN A 147 0.54 10.88 -3.40
N GLY A 148 -0.68 10.91 -3.93
CA GLY A 148 -1.09 10.28 -5.18
C GLY A 148 -1.14 11.25 -6.35
N TYR A 149 -0.79 10.76 -7.54
CA TYR A 149 -0.82 11.51 -8.79
C TYR A 149 -1.40 10.68 -9.94
N ASP A 150 -2.18 11.30 -10.81
CA ASP A 150 -2.89 10.63 -11.91
C ASP A 150 -2.80 11.33 -13.27
N SER A 151 -2.26 12.55 -13.32
CA SER A 151 -2.02 13.30 -14.55
C SER A 151 -0.53 13.59 -14.77
N PRO A 152 -0.02 13.54 -16.02
CA PRO A 152 1.34 14.00 -16.33
C PRO A 152 1.61 15.48 -16.00
N SER A 153 0.55 16.29 -15.88
CA SER A 153 0.64 17.71 -15.55
C SER A 153 0.61 18.00 -14.05
N ASP A 154 0.51 16.97 -13.19
CA ASP A 154 0.44 17.19 -11.76
C ASP A 154 1.75 17.77 -11.23
N THR A 155 1.64 18.74 -10.32
CA THR A 155 2.80 19.23 -9.57
C THR A 155 3.02 18.33 -8.36
N VAL A 156 4.08 17.51 -8.40
CA VAL A 156 4.43 16.64 -7.28
C VAL A 156 4.93 17.46 -6.10
N LYS A 157 4.19 17.44 -4.99
CA LYS A 157 4.49 18.16 -3.75
C LYS A 157 5.32 17.31 -2.81
N ILE A 158 6.52 16.91 -3.24
CA ILE A 158 7.50 16.20 -2.40
C ILE A 158 8.87 16.84 -2.52
N ASN A 159 9.62 16.89 -1.43
CA ASN A 159 11.04 17.15 -1.48
C ASN A 159 11.77 15.87 -1.88
N TRP A 160 12.22 15.78 -3.13
CA TRP A 160 12.88 14.58 -3.67
C TRP A 160 14.20 14.24 -2.97
N ASP A 161 14.90 15.24 -2.42
CA ASP A 161 16.18 15.07 -1.74
C ASP A 161 16.01 14.74 -0.26
N SER A 162 14.92 15.21 0.37
CA SER A 162 14.58 14.94 1.77
C SER A 162 13.08 14.70 1.90
N PRO A 163 12.58 13.54 1.45
CA PRO A 163 11.16 13.24 1.44
C PRO A 163 10.65 12.94 2.85
N GLU A 164 9.46 13.45 3.17
CA GLU A 164 8.84 13.31 4.49
C GLU A 164 7.77 12.22 4.50
N ALA A 165 7.59 11.61 5.68
CA ALA A 165 6.55 10.62 5.90
C ALA A 165 5.17 11.28 5.96
N THR A 166 4.15 10.65 5.38
CA THR A 166 2.76 11.10 5.56
C THR A 166 2.25 10.70 6.94
N ASP A 167 1.58 11.63 7.64
CA ASP A 167 0.86 11.29 8.86
C ASP A 167 -0.36 10.41 8.54
N ILE A 168 -0.36 9.21 9.11
CA ILE A 168 -1.45 8.23 8.98
C ILE A 168 -2.19 7.98 10.29
N SER A 169 -1.97 8.81 11.32
CA SER A 169 -2.47 8.56 12.68
C SER A 169 -3.97 8.30 12.72
N GLU A 170 -4.76 9.03 11.94
CA GLU A 170 -6.21 8.83 11.84
C GLU A 170 -6.55 7.47 11.20
N LEU A 171 -5.99 7.17 10.02
CA LEU A 171 -6.24 5.91 9.31
C LEU A 171 -5.78 4.69 10.12
N TYR A 172 -4.63 4.81 10.80
CA TYR A 172 -4.11 3.80 11.72
C TYR A 172 -5.12 3.55 12.83
N LYS A 173 -5.58 4.59 13.53
CA LYS A 173 -6.56 4.47 14.62
C LYS A 173 -7.86 3.81 14.15
N ILE A 174 -8.43 4.26 13.03
CA ILE A 174 -9.66 3.70 12.46
C ILE A 174 -9.49 2.20 12.20
N THR A 175 -8.40 1.82 11.52
CA THR A 175 -8.14 0.43 11.14
C THR A 175 -7.85 -0.44 12.36
N LYS A 176 -7.03 0.06 13.30
CA LYS A 176 -6.65 -0.65 14.52
C LYS A 176 -7.86 -0.89 15.43
N ASN A 177 -8.68 0.13 15.68
CA ASN A 177 -9.89 0.00 16.49
C ASN A 177 -10.89 -0.99 15.89
N SER A 178 -11.03 -0.98 14.56
CA SER A 178 -11.89 -1.92 13.85
C SER A 178 -11.44 -3.38 14.03
N ILE A 179 -10.14 -3.63 13.88
CA ILE A 179 -9.55 -4.95 14.11
C ILE A 179 -9.72 -5.39 15.58
N ASP A 180 -9.37 -4.52 16.53
CA ASP A 180 -9.37 -4.84 17.96
C ASP A 180 -10.80 -5.08 18.50
N SER A 181 -11.79 -4.31 18.05
CA SER A 181 -13.19 -4.52 18.38
C SER A 181 -13.66 -5.92 17.96
N LYS A 182 -13.26 -6.38 16.76
CA LYS A 182 -13.68 -7.68 16.25
C LYS A 182 -12.91 -8.85 16.83
N LEU A 183 -11.64 -8.67 17.18
CA LEU A 183 -10.91 -9.65 17.97
C LEU A 183 -11.56 -9.84 19.35
N SER A 184 -11.98 -8.75 19.99
CA SER A 184 -12.67 -8.79 21.29
C SER A 184 -14.00 -9.55 21.20
N ASP A 185 -14.82 -9.26 20.18
CA ASP A 185 -16.07 -9.98 19.91
C ASP A 185 -15.86 -11.49 19.72
N ILE A 186 -14.76 -11.88 19.05
CA ILE A 186 -14.42 -13.30 18.83
C ILE A 186 -14.00 -13.95 20.14
N LEU A 187 -13.09 -13.33 20.90
CA LEU A 187 -12.58 -13.88 22.16
C LEU A 187 -13.69 -14.08 23.20
N LEU A 188 -14.72 -13.23 23.21
CA LEU A 188 -15.92 -13.40 24.05
C LEU A 188 -16.81 -14.58 23.64
N LYS A 189 -16.69 -15.06 22.39
CA LYS A 189 -17.53 -16.12 21.81
C LYS A 189 -16.84 -17.48 21.70
N VAL A 190 -15.52 -17.54 21.91
CA VAL A 190 -14.79 -18.81 21.97
C VAL A 190 -14.92 -19.35 23.39
N PRO A 191 -15.61 -20.48 23.63
CA PRO A 191 -15.57 -21.13 24.93
C PRO A 191 -14.13 -21.51 25.24
N PHE A 192 -13.59 -20.98 26.34
CA PHE A 192 -12.35 -21.48 26.91
C PHE A 192 -12.61 -22.91 27.37
N TYR A 193 -12.26 -23.89 26.53
CA TYR A 193 -12.06 -25.25 26.98
C TYR A 193 -10.72 -25.27 27.70
N GLY A 194 -10.78 -25.06 29.02
CA GLY A 194 -9.67 -25.29 29.95
C GLY A 194 -9.46 -26.77 30.22
#